data_AF-A0A7W8ERR6-F1
#
_entry.id   AF-A0A7W8ERR6-F1
#
_cell.length_a   1.000
_cell.length_b   1.000
_cell.length_c   1.000
_cell.angle_alpha   90.00
_cell.angle_beta   90.00
_cell.angle_gamma   90.00
#
_symmetry.space_group_name_H-M   'P 1'
#
loop_
_entity.id
_entity.type
_entity.pdbx_description
1 polymer ?
#
loop_
_entity_poly.entity_id
_entity_poly.type
_entity_poly.pdbx_seq_one_letter_code
_entity_poly.pdbx_strand_id
1 'polypeptide(L)'
;MARTVKEWIGKTDDTKIPPRVSQRVFDRAAGICHCCKLPIKAPFETWDADHRIALINGGENRESNLAPAHSHCHIKKTRQDVAEKAKVASVRGKHIGAKRPSSMLSGKKHPKPPLTKIVQKRRSLYEPIHPQVRMQ
;
A
#
# COMPACT_ATOMS: atom_id res chain seq x y z
N MET A 1 -24.31 9.85 42.88
CA MET A 1 -23.49 8.85 42.16
C MET A 1 -24.07 8.69 40.76
N ALA A 2 -23.26 8.84 39.70
CA ALA A 2 -23.75 8.65 38.33
C ALA A 2 -24.08 7.17 38.10
N ARG A 3 -25.19 6.87 37.44
CA ARG A 3 -25.59 5.49 37.09
C ARG A 3 -24.56 4.89 36.13
N THR A 4 -24.27 3.60 36.26
CA THR A 4 -23.44 2.87 35.29
C THR A 4 -24.10 2.93 33.91
N VAL A 5 -23.44 3.56 32.95
CA VAL A 5 -23.94 3.67 31.56
C VAL A 5 -23.46 2.44 30.79
N LYS A 6 -24.40 1.71 30.19
CA LYS A 6 -24.07 0.60 29.28
C LYS A 6 -23.33 1.15 28.05
N GLU A 7 -22.29 0.43 27.61
CA GLU A 7 -21.55 0.73 26.38
C GLU A 7 -22.50 0.81 25.19
N TRP A 8 -22.26 1.78 24.31
CA TRP A 8 -22.96 1.82 23.03
C TRP A 8 -22.32 0.87 22.01
N ILE A 9 -23.17 0.01 21.43
CA ILE A 9 -22.86 -0.88 20.32
C ILE A 9 -23.88 -0.57 19.22
N GLY A 10 -23.40 -0.27 18.01
CA GLY A 10 -24.25 -0.02 16.85
C GLY A 10 -25.07 -1.26 16.49
N LYS A 11 -26.31 -1.06 16.00
CA LYS A 11 -27.14 -2.17 15.52
C LYS A 11 -26.56 -2.76 14.23
N THR A 12 -25.98 -1.89 13.40
CA THR A 12 -25.30 -2.21 12.15
C THR A 12 -24.03 -1.39 12.03
N ASP A 13 -23.14 -1.77 11.12
CA ASP A 13 -21.90 -1.04 10.84
C ASP A 13 -22.18 0.38 10.31
N ASP A 14 -23.29 0.58 9.60
CA ASP A 14 -23.71 1.88 9.07
C ASP A 14 -24.48 2.74 10.09
N THR A 15 -24.74 2.23 11.29
CA THR A 15 -25.47 2.98 12.31
C THR A 15 -24.63 4.20 12.75
N LYS A 16 -25.18 5.40 12.53
CA LYS A 16 -24.54 6.66 12.94
C LYS A 16 -24.34 6.72 14.45
N ILE A 17 -23.17 7.20 14.86
CA ILE A 17 -22.81 7.40 16.27
C ILE A 17 -23.73 8.47 16.88
N PRO A 18 -24.48 8.15 17.96
CA PRO A 18 -25.33 9.13 18.62
C PRO A 18 -24.51 10.25 19.28
N PRO A 19 -24.97 11.51 19.31
CA PRO A 19 -24.22 12.65 19.87
C PRO A 19 -23.76 12.43 21.33
N ARG A 20 -24.59 11.79 22.15
CA ARG A 20 -24.26 11.43 23.54
C ARG A 20 -23.04 10.51 23.65
N VAL A 21 -22.81 9.65 22.67
CA VAL A 21 -21.67 8.72 22.64
C VAL A 21 -20.42 9.49 22.22
N SER A 22 -20.54 10.34 21.19
CA SER A 22 -19.44 11.20 20.74
C SER A 22 -18.91 12.08 21.88
N GLN A 23 -19.80 12.69 22.68
CA GLN A 23 -19.41 13.47 23.85
C GLN A 23 -18.62 12.64 24.86
N ARG A 24 -19.12 11.45 25.25
CA ARG A 24 -18.39 10.55 26.16
C ARG A 24 -17.03 10.13 25.61
N VAL A 25 -16.93 9.89 24.31
CA VAL A 25 -15.67 9.53 23.65
C VAL A 25 -14.67 10.68 23.72
N PHE A 26 -15.12 11.92 23.51
CA PHE A 26 -14.31 13.12 23.64
C PHE A 26 -13.83 13.32 25.08
N ASP A 27 -14.75 13.23 26.05
CA ASP A 27 -14.47 13.40 27.48
C ASP A 27 -13.49 12.33 27.99
N ARG A 28 -13.69 11.06 27.61
CA ARG A 28 -12.81 9.94 27.95
C ARG A 28 -11.39 10.15 27.44
N ALA A 29 -11.24 10.78 26.28
CA ALA A 29 -9.96 11.06 25.67
C ALA A 29 -9.37 12.42 26.10
N ALA A 30 -10.02 13.14 27.02
CA ALA A 30 -9.65 14.49 27.43
C ALA A 30 -9.47 15.45 26.23
N GLY A 31 -10.27 15.27 25.17
CA GLY A 31 -10.16 16.04 23.94
C GLY A 31 -8.86 15.81 23.16
N ILE A 32 -8.13 14.71 23.38
CA ILE A 32 -6.86 14.44 22.69
C ILE A 32 -7.12 13.60 21.44
N CYS A 33 -6.66 14.11 20.29
CA CYS A 33 -6.73 13.39 19.03
C CYS A 33 -5.92 12.09 19.10
N HIS A 34 -6.53 10.95 18.77
CA HIS A 34 -5.85 9.67 18.86
C HIS A 34 -4.80 9.45 17.75
N CYS A 35 -4.90 10.15 16.61
CA CYS A 35 -3.96 10.05 15.50
C CYS A 35 -2.66 10.81 15.76
N CYS A 36 -2.74 12.09 16.13
CA CYS A 36 -1.57 12.96 16.33
C CYS A 36 -1.20 13.20 17.80
N LYS A 37 -2.01 12.72 18.75
CA LYS A 37 -1.80 12.89 20.21
C LYS A 37 -1.80 14.35 20.70
N LEU A 38 -2.28 15.28 19.87
CA LEU A 38 -2.43 16.68 20.23
C LEU A 38 -3.85 16.98 20.73
N PRO A 39 -4.03 17.98 21.62
CA PRO A 39 -5.35 18.41 22.07
C PRO A 39 -6.13 19.07 20.94
N ILE A 40 -7.41 18.73 20.85
CA ILE A 40 -8.38 19.30 19.91
C ILE A 40 -8.94 20.57 20.54
N LYS A 41 -8.81 21.71 19.84
CA LYS A 41 -9.33 23.01 20.32
C LYS A 41 -10.82 23.17 19.97
N ALA A 42 -11.69 22.34 20.54
CA ALA A 42 -13.13 22.49 20.38
C ALA A 42 -13.65 23.76 21.11
N PRO A 43 -14.55 24.58 20.51
CA PRO A 43 -15.27 24.37 19.25
C PRO A 43 -14.62 24.99 18.01
N PHE A 44 -13.44 25.63 18.13
CA PHE A 44 -12.78 26.32 17.01
C PHE A 44 -12.26 25.35 15.94
N GLU A 45 -11.96 24.12 16.32
CA GLU A 45 -11.48 23.06 15.42
C GLU A 45 -12.50 21.94 15.26
N THR A 46 -12.68 21.48 14.02
CA THR A 46 -13.59 20.38 13.70
C THR A 46 -12.96 19.02 14.04
N TRP A 47 -13.78 18.15 14.61
CA TRP A 47 -13.37 16.80 14.98
C TRP A 47 -14.49 15.80 14.73
N ASP A 48 -14.09 14.55 14.49
CA ASP A 48 -14.99 13.43 14.25
C ASP A 48 -14.68 12.29 15.25
N ALA A 49 -15.70 11.52 15.60
CA ALA A 49 -15.54 10.28 16.36
C ALA A 49 -15.18 9.15 15.37
N ASP A 50 -13.89 8.83 15.31
CA ASP A 50 -13.35 7.85 14.36
C ASP A 50 -13.15 6.49 15.04
N HIS A 51 -13.24 5.41 14.25
CA HIS A 51 -12.95 4.06 14.70
C HIS A 51 -11.44 3.83 14.71
N ARG A 52 -10.86 3.54 15.88
CA ARG A 52 -9.43 3.24 16.06
C ARG A 52 -8.97 2.15 15.09
N ILE A 53 -9.72 1.06 15.03
CA ILE A 53 -9.64 0.06 13.97
C ILE A 53 -10.80 0.35 13.02
N ALA A 54 -10.51 0.66 11.76
CA ALA A 54 -11.55 0.92 10.78
C ALA A 54 -12.45 -0.30 10.55
N LEU A 55 -13.75 -0.07 10.34
CA LEU A 55 -14.73 -1.13 10.02
C LEU A 55 -14.28 -2.01 8.85
N ILE A 56 -13.67 -1.38 7.84
CA ILE A 56 -13.16 -2.04 6.63
C ILE A 56 -12.03 -3.04 6.89
N ASN A 57 -11.31 -2.86 8.01
CA ASN A 57 -10.20 -3.69 8.46
C ASN A 57 -10.63 -4.61 9.63
N GLY A 58 -11.94 -4.82 9.83
CA GLY A 58 -12.47 -5.69 10.89
C GLY A 58 -12.70 -5.00 12.23
N GLY A 59 -12.71 -3.67 12.25
CA GLY A 59 -13.15 -2.91 13.42
C GLY A 59 -14.64 -3.09 13.69
N GLU A 60 -15.05 -2.89 14.94
CA GLU A 60 -16.45 -2.95 15.33
C GLU A 60 -17.04 -1.55 15.55
N ASN A 61 -18.32 -1.37 15.25
CA ASN A 61 -19.05 -0.13 15.49
C ASN A 61 -19.49 -0.02 16.96
N ARG A 62 -18.53 0.15 17.87
CA ARG A 62 -18.76 0.25 19.32
C ARG A 62 -17.94 1.36 19.97
N GLU A 63 -18.42 1.86 21.09
CA GLU A 63 -17.83 2.99 21.81
C GLU A 63 -16.39 2.75 22.29
N SER A 64 -16.03 1.51 22.66
CA SER A 64 -14.64 1.15 22.98
C SER A 64 -13.67 1.32 21.80
N ASN A 65 -14.15 1.16 20.57
CA ASN A 65 -13.37 1.35 19.35
C ASN A 65 -13.38 2.81 18.88
N LEU A 66 -14.21 3.69 19.45
CA LEU A 66 -14.26 5.09 19.03
C LEU A 66 -13.23 5.97 19.76
N ALA A 67 -12.64 6.89 19.03
CA ALA A 67 -11.76 7.91 19.59
C ALA A 67 -11.89 9.23 18.80
N PRO A 68 -11.70 10.38 19.44
CA PRO A 68 -11.77 11.64 18.73
C PRO A 68 -10.55 11.80 17.81
N ALA A 69 -10.76 12.39 16.64
CA ALA A 69 -9.73 12.76 15.70
C ALA A 69 -10.04 14.12 15.08
N HIS A 70 -9.01 14.94 14.83
CA HIS A 70 -9.20 16.11 13.97
C HIS A 70 -9.70 15.68 12.59
N SER A 71 -10.56 16.46 11.94
CA SER A 71 -11.08 16.10 10.62
C SER A 71 -9.97 15.86 9.58
N HIS A 72 -8.88 16.64 9.63
CA HIS A 72 -7.72 16.43 8.73
C HIS A 72 -6.93 15.15 9.05
N CYS A 73 -6.81 14.79 10.34
CA CYS A 73 -6.17 13.55 10.78
C CYS A 73 -7.00 12.33 10.39
N HIS A 74 -8.33 12.43 10.51
CA HIS A 74 -9.27 11.39 10.13
C HIS A 74 -9.15 11.07 8.64
N ILE A 75 -9.15 12.08 7.74
CA ILE A 75 -8.95 11.87 6.30
C ILE A 75 -7.64 11.13 5.98
N LYS A 76 -6.54 11.52 6.66
CA LYS A 76 -5.24 10.86 6.47
C LYS A 76 -5.29 9.39 6.88
N LYS A 77 -5.92 9.09 8.01
CA LYS A 77 -6.10 7.72 8.49
C LYS A 77 -6.99 6.90 7.55
N THR A 78 -8.13 7.43 7.11
CA THR A 78 -9.02 6.75 6.15
C THR A 78 -8.28 6.36 4.87
N ARG A 79 -7.40 7.22 4.35
CA ARG A 79 -6.55 6.88 3.19
C ARG A 79 -5.60 5.72 3.47
N GLN A 80 -5.03 5.65 4.67
CA GLN A 80 -4.15 4.54 5.09
C GLN A 80 -4.95 3.25 5.24
N ASP A 81 -6.12 3.30 5.88
CA ASP A 81 -6.99 2.14 6.08
C ASP A 81 -7.44 1.52 4.75
N VAL A 82 -7.82 2.36 3.78
CA VAL A 82 -8.19 1.91 2.42
C VAL A 82 -6.99 1.31 1.68
N ALA A 83 -5.80 1.90 1.83
CA ALA A 83 -4.58 1.35 1.22
C ALA A 83 -4.21 -0.01 1.82
N GLU A 84 -4.36 -0.18 3.13
CA GLU A 84 -4.17 -1.46 3.82
C GLU A 84 -5.15 -2.51 3.32
N LYS A 85 -6.45 -2.20 3.28
CA LYS A 85 -7.48 -3.07 2.70
C LYS A 85 -7.10 -3.53 1.29
N ALA A 86 -6.70 -2.61 0.43
CA ALA A 86 -6.31 -2.92 -0.95
C ALA A 86 -5.09 -3.85 -1.00
N LYS A 87 -4.10 -3.63 -0.13
CA LYS A 87 -2.92 -4.49 -0.01
C LYS A 87 -3.31 -5.90 0.44
N VAL A 88 -4.09 -6.02 1.53
CA VAL A 88 -4.56 -7.30 2.07
C VAL A 88 -5.35 -8.08 1.02
N ALA A 89 -6.30 -7.42 0.34
CA ALA A 89 -7.06 -8.03 -0.74
C ALA A 89 -6.17 -8.49 -1.91
N SER A 90 -5.13 -7.72 -2.24
CA SER A 90 -4.18 -8.09 -3.29
C SER A 90 -3.34 -9.30 -2.93
N VAL A 91 -2.82 -9.35 -1.70
CA VAL A 91 -2.05 -10.48 -1.17
C VAL A 91 -2.92 -11.72 -1.13
N ARG A 92 -4.11 -11.64 -0.51
CA ARG A 92 -5.08 -12.74 -0.47
C ARG A 92 -5.41 -13.24 -1.87
N GLY A 93 -5.67 -12.32 -2.81
CA GLY A 93 -5.96 -12.64 -4.20
C GLY A 93 -4.86 -13.45 -4.90
N LYS A 94 -3.58 -13.18 -4.59
CA LYS A 94 -2.45 -13.97 -5.10
C LYS A 94 -2.40 -15.37 -4.47
N HIS A 95 -2.63 -15.47 -3.16
CA HIS A 95 -2.59 -16.76 -2.45
C HIS A 95 -3.72 -17.71 -2.85
N ILE A 96 -4.93 -17.18 -3.08
CA ILE A 96 -6.08 -18.00 -3.49
C ILE A 96 -6.15 -18.25 -5.00
N GLY A 97 -5.20 -17.72 -5.79
CA GLY A 97 -5.19 -17.83 -7.25
C GLY A 97 -6.21 -16.94 -7.99
N ALA A 98 -6.97 -16.10 -7.29
CA ALA A 98 -7.93 -15.17 -7.92
C ALA A 98 -7.25 -14.08 -8.76
N LYS A 99 -5.99 -13.75 -8.47
CA LYS A 99 -5.17 -12.86 -9.30
C LYS A 99 -4.16 -13.68 -10.09
N ARG A 100 -4.25 -13.62 -11.43
CA ARG A 100 -3.25 -14.20 -12.32
C ARG A 100 -1.89 -13.53 -12.04
N PRO A 101 -0.78 -14.30 -11.94
CA PRO A 101 0.54 -13.70 -11.86
C PRO A 101 0.79 -12.84 -13.11
N SER A 102 1.35 -11.65 -12.91
CA SER A 102 1.89 -10.87 -14.04
C SER A 102 2.97 -11.72 -14.71
N SER A 103 3.00 -11.71 -16.04
CA SER A 103 3.79 -12.60 -16.91
C SER A 103 5.23 -12.86 -16.44
N MET A 104 5.79 -14.01 -16.84
CA MET A 104 7.20 -14.37 -16.62
C MET A 104 8.12 -13.16 -16.82
N LEU A 105 9.07 -12.99 -15.90
CA LEU A 105 10.11 -11.97 -15.96
C LEU A 105 10.66 -11.91 -17.39
N SER A 106 10.37 -10.84 -18.14
CA SER A 106 11.13 -10.56 -19.36
C SER A 106 12.56 -10.37 -18.90
N GLY A 107 13.44 -11.33 -19.21
CA GLY A 107 14.88 -11.14 -19.05
C GLY A 107 15.31 -9.80 -19.68
N LYS A 108 16.35 -9.18 -19.15
CA LYS A 108 16.94 -7.99 -19.77
C LYS A 108 17.18 -8.30 -21.25
N LYS A 109 16.61 -7.49 -22.16
CA LYS A 109 16.97 -7.54 -23.58
C LYS A 109 18.42 -7.12 -23.67
N HIS A 110 19.35 -8.07 -23.64
CA HIS A 110 20.74 -7.78 -23.97
C HIS A 110 20.73 -7.22 -25.41
N PRO A 111 21.31 -6.03 -25.66
CA PRO A 111 21.44 -5.56 -27.03
C PRO A 111 22.20 -6.63 -27.80
N LYS A 112 21.64 -7.05 -28.94
CA LYS A 112 22.35 -7.98 -29.83
C LYS A 112 23.68 -7.30 -30.17
N PRO A 113 24.84 -7.96 -29.98
CA PRO A 113 26.11 -7.36 -30.39
C PRO A 113 26.02 -7.01 -31.87
N PRO A 114 26.63 -5.88 -32.30
CA PRO A 114 26.62 -5.51 -33.71
C PRO A 114 27.18 -6.69 -34.52
N LEU A 115 26.49 -7.04 -35.61
CA LEU A 115 26.98 -8.07 -36.54
C LEU A 115 28.28 -7.57 -37.16
N THR A 116 29.42 -7.89 -36.55
CA THR A 116 30.72 -7.65 -37.15
C THR A 116 30.86 -8.61 -38.31
N LYS A 117 30.56 -8.16 -39.53
CA LYS A 117 30.93 -8.88 -40.77
C LYS A 117 32.44 -8.78 -40.98
N ILE A 118 33.23 -9.29 -40.03
CA ILE A 118 34.60 -9.68 -40.33
C ILE A 118 34.49 -11.11 -40.84
N VAL A 119 34.15 -11.22 -42.12
CA VAL A 119 34.45 -12.45 -42.86
C VAL A 119 35.97 -12.54 -42.85
N GLN A 120 36.53 -13.41 -42.01
CA GLN A 120 37.94 -13.74 -42.14
C GLN A 120 38.12 -14.22 -43.59
N LYS A 121 38.89 -13.46 -44.38
CA LYS A 121 39.25 -13.85 -45.75
C LYS A 121 40.00 -15.17 -45.62
N ARG A 122 39.31 -16.31 -45.82
CA ARG A 122 39.98 -17.61 -45.88
C ARG A 122 41.00 -17.47 -47.01
N ARG A 123 42.27 -17.58 -46.66
CA ARG A 123 43.36 -17.61 -47.63
C ARG A 123 43.02 -18.71 -48.64
N SER A 124 42.94 -18.34 -49.92
CA SER A 124 42.68 -19.31 -50.99
C SER A 124 43.70 -20.43 -50.89
N LEU A 125 43.26 -21.69 -50.90
CA LEU A 125 44.14 -22.86 -50.88
C LEU A 125 44.98 -23.00 -52.18
N TYR A 126 44.79 -22.08 -53.13
CA TYR A 126 45.42 -22.09 -54.45
C TYR A 126 46.15 -20.76 -54.72
N GLU A 127 47.05 -20.37 -53.82
CA GLU A 127 48.13 -19.42 -54.18
C GLU A 127 49.31 -20.27 -54.70
N PRO A 128 49.71 -20.15 -55.98
CA PRO A 128 50.83 -20.93 -56.50
C PRO A 128 52.13 -20.49 -55.82
N ILE A 129 52.84 -21.46 -55.24
CA ILE A 129 54.18 -21.25 -54.68
C ILE A 129 55.10 -20.90 -55.86
N HIS A 130 55.54 -19.64 -55.97
CA HIS A 130 56.54 -19.28 -56.95
C HIS A 130 57.85 -20.00 -56.63
N PRO A 131 58.42 -20.80 -57.55
CA PRO A 131 59.69 -21.45 -57.31
C PRO A 131 60.80 -20.41 -57.22
N GLN A 132 61.59 -20.45 -56.15
CA GLN A 132 62.77 -19.59 -56.00
C GLN A 132 63.79 -19.95 -57.08
N VAL A 133 64.05 -19.02 -58.00
CA VAL A 133 65.14 -19.11 -58.97
C VAL A 133 66.46 -19.04 -58.19
N ARG A 134 67.24 -20.11 -58.23
CA ARG A 134 68.58 -20.19 -57.66
C ARG A 134 69.52 -19.36 -58.55
N MET A 135 69.95 -18.18 -58.12
CA MET A 135 71.08 -17.49 -58.75
C MET A 135 72.39 -18.08 -58.20
N GLN A 136 73.37 -18.25 -59.09
CA GLN A 136 74.70 -18.80 -58.81
C GLN A 136 75.51 -17.90 -57.89
#